data_AF-A0A919I846-F1
#
_entry.id   AF-A0A919I846-F1
#
_cell.length_a   1.000
_cell.length_b   1.000
_cell.length_c   1.000
_cell.angle_alpha   90.00
_cell.angle_beta   90.00
_cell.angle_gamma   90.00
#
_symmetry.space_group_name_H-M   'P 1'
#
loop_
_entity.id
_entity.type
_entity.pdbx_description
1 polymer ?
#
loop_
_entity_poly.entity_id
_entity_poly.type
_entity_poly.pdbx_seq_one_letter_code
_entity_poly.pdbx_strand_id
1 'polypeptide(L)'
;MKAGSRRRRRAGFAPQTLQGQLLLSGKPPLNLARYIRELKAYPYGCLEQTASGLFPSLYTSAAQLKALGISGDSDEKRRAAIDVGISRLLQMQLENGGFALWDREGPEEYWLTAYAMDFLVRASEQGYSVPVNAINKGNERLLRYLQEPGLMTVRYSDDARASRFAAQAYAALVLARQQSAARRLA
;
A
#
# COMPACT_ATOMS: atom_id res chain seq x y z
N MET A 1 56.57 -23.56 -7.35
CA MET A 1 55.49 -23.04 -8.23
C MET A 1 54.25 -22.76 -7.38
N LYS A 2 53.91 -21.49 -7.12
CA LYS A 2 52.69 -21.12 -6.38
C LYS A 2 51.52 -21.06 -7.36
N ALA A 3 50.50 -21.88 -7.14
CA ALA A 3 49.26 -21.84 -7.90
C ALA A 3 48.53 -20.51 -7.63
N GLY A 4 48.48 -19.65 -8.64
CA GLY A 4 47.74 -18.39 -8.59
C GLY A 4 46.24 -18.69 -8.51
N SER A 5 45.63 -18.31 -7.39
CA SER A 5 44.18 -18.40 -7.20
C SER A 5 43.48 -17.45 -8.19
N ARG A 6 42.95 -18.02 -9.29
CA ARG A 6 42.04 -17.30 -10.18
C ARG A 6 40.77 -16.97 -9.40
N ARG A 7 40.74 -15.81 -8.74
CA ARG A 7 39.49 -15.18 -8.28
C ARG A 7 38.64 -14.93 -9.52
N ARG A 8 37.68 -15.83 -9.80
CA ARG A 8 36.56 -15.54 -10.71
C ARG A 8 35.90 -14.26 -10.19
N ARG A 9 36.17 -13.12 -10.85
CA ARG A 9 35.46 -11.87 -10.61
C ARG A 9 33.99 -12.13 -10.95
N ARG A 10 33.16 -12.39 -9.93
CA ARG A 10 31.72 -12.31 -10.08
C ARG A 10 31.41 -10.83 -10.33
N ALA A 11 30.74 -10.55 -11.45
CA ALA A 11 30.48 -9.22 -11.99
C ALA A 11 29.99 -8.24 -10.92
N GLY A 12 30.73 -7.15 -10.65
CA GLY A 12 30.25 -5.95 -9.93
C GLY A 12 29.74 -6.08 -8.48
N PHE A 13 29.54 -7.28 -7.93
CA PHE A 13 28.93 -7.48 -6.62
C PHE A 13 29.94 -7.99 -5.58
N ALA A 14 29.86 -7.46 -4.36
CA ALA A 14 30.59 -7.99 -3.22
C ALA A 14 30.00 -9.35 -2.80
N PRO A 15 30.79 -10.44 -2.73
CA PRO A 15 30.26 -11.77 -2.41
C PRO A 15 29.50 -11.87 -1.09
N GLN A 16 29.84 -10.99 -0.13
CA GLN A 16 29.28 -11.01 1.22
C GLN A 16 27.84 -10.47 1.28
N THR A 17 27.44 -9.65 0.31
CA THR A 17 26.09 -9.04 0.23
C THR A 17 25.23 -9.66 -0.86
N LEU A 18 25.80 -10.52 -1.71
CA LEU A 18 25.09 -11.13 -2.84
C LEU A 18 24.11 -12.20 -2.35
N GLN A 19 22.83 -11.96 -2.58
CA GLN A 19 21.74 -12.92 -2.36
C GLN A 19 20.99 -13.17 -3.67
N GLY A 20 20.42 -14.36 -3.84
CA GLY A 20 19.67 -14.75 -5.04
C GLY A 20 18.44 -15.59 -4.71
N GLN A 21 17.45 -15.56 -5.59
CA GLN A 21 16.25 -16.42 -5.53
C GLN A 21 15.99 -17.01 -6.91
N LEU A 22 15.63 -18.29 -6.96
CA LEU A 22 15.23 -19.01 -8.18
C LEU A 22 13.80 -19.51 -8.01
N LEU A 23 12.93 -19.19 -8.97
CA LEU A 23 11.53 -19.60 -8.98
C LEU A 23 11.29 -20.53 -10.18
N LEU A 24 10.73 -21.72 -9.92
CA LEU A 24 10.38 -22.72 -10.92
C LEU A 24 8.87 -22.94 -10.90
N SER A 25 8.22 -22.97 -12.07
CA SER A 25 6.76 -23.13 -12.17
C SER A 25 6.38 -23.79 -13.50
N GLY A 26 5.33 -24.63 -13.47
CA GLY A 26 4.70 -25.19 -14.68
C GLY A 26 3.70 -24.24 -15.36
N LYS A 27 3.53 -23.02 -14.84
CA LYS A 27 2.66 -21.94 -15.35
C LYS A 27 3.37 -20.59 -15.22
N PRO A 28 2.97 -19.54 -15.96
CA PRO A 28 3.56 -18.20 -15.82
C PRO A 28 3.59 -17.74 -14.36
N PRO A 29 4.77 -17.57 -13.73
CA PRO A 29 4.86 -17.26 -12.31
C PRO A 29 4.99 -15.76 -12.06
N LEU A 30 4.55 -15.32 -10.87
CA LEU A 30 4.85 -14.00 -10.31
C LEU A 30 5.70 -14.16 -9.05
N ASN A 31 6.84 -13.47 -8.98
CA ASN A 31 7.73 -13.55 -7.82
C ASN A 31 7.29 -12.64 -6.68
N LEU A 32 6.30 -13.09 -5.88
CA LEU A 32 5.79 -12.36 -4.73
C LEU A 32 6.88 -12.01 -3.70
N ALA A 33 7.88 -12.88 -3.53
CA ALA A 33 8.97 -12.66 -2.58
C ALA A 33 9.88 -11.48 -2.94
N ARG A 34 9.92 -11.09 -4.21
CA ARG A 34 10.58 -9.85 -4.64
C ARG A 34 9.79 -8.63 -4.18
N TYR A 35 8.50 -8.56 -4.50
CA TYR A 35 7.65 -7.40 -4.20
C TYR A 35 7.53 -7.13 -2.69
N ILE A 36 7.38 -8.19 -1.89
CA ILE A 36 7.30 -8.06 -0.42
C ILE A 36 8.60 -7.47 0.15
N ARG A 37 9.77 -7.88 -0.36
CA ARG A 37 11.06 -7.36 0.10
C ARG A 37 11.28 -5.90 -0.32
N GLU A 38 10.90 -5.55 -1.54
CA GLU A 38 10.98 -4.18 -2.05
C GLU A 38 10.09 -3.23 -1.22
N LEU A 39 8.86 -3.66 -0.91
CA LEU A 39 7.93 -2.88 -0.08
C LEU A 39 8.39 -2.78 1.38
N LYS A 40 8.98 -3.84 1.95
CA LYS A 40 9.51 -3.81 3.33
C LYS A 40 10.74 -2.91 3.48
N ALA A 41 11.58 -2.80 2.43
CA ALA A 41 12.82 -2.05 2.47
C ALA A 41 12.63 -0.53 2.28
N TYR A 42 11.40 -0.07 2.02
CA TYR A 42 11.15 1.30 1.63
C TYR A 42 11.22 2.27 2.83
N PRO A 43 12.17 3.23 2.86
CA PRO A 43 12.50 3.99 4.07
C PRO A 43 11.69 5.28 4.24
N TYR A 44 10.93 5.68 3.23
CA TYR A 44 10.20 6.95 3.23
C TYR A 44 8.74 6.75 3.64
N GLY A 45 8.15 7.76 4.29
CA GLY A 45 6.85 7.67 4.99
C GLY A 45 5.76 8.59 4.42
N CYS A 46 5.75 8.80 3.10
CA CYS A 46 4.60 9.48 2.45
C CYS A 46 3.36 8.57 2.48
N LEU A 47 2.20 9.15 2.18
CA LEU A 47 0.91 8.45 2.19
C LEU A 47 0.91 7.17 1.34
N GLU A 48 1.31 7.29 0.08
CA GLU A 48 1.37 6.18 -0.88
C GLU A 48 2.30 5.07 -0.37
N GLN A 49 3.52 5.44 0.02
CA GLN A 49 4.55 4.50 0.46
C GLN A 49 4.12 3.77 1.73
N THR A 50 3.50 4.48 2.66
CA THR A 50 2.98 3.90 3.90
C THR A 50 1.88 2.88 3.57
N ALA A 51 0.88 3.23 2.75
CA ALA A 51 -0.18 2.30 2.38
C ALA A 51 0.35 1.09 1.58
N SER A 52 1.19 1.34 0.56
CA SER A 52 1.85 0.33 -0.27
C SER A 52 2.66 -0.66 0.57
N GLY A 53 3.44 -0.17 1.54
CA GLY A 53 4.23 -0.99 2.45
C GLY A 53 3.40 -1.86 3.41
N LEU A 54 2.18 -1.43 3.74
CA LEU A 54 1.28 -2.15 4.64
C LEU A 54 0.44 -3.22 3.95
N PHE A 55 0.11 -3.06 2.66
CA PHE A 55 -0.72 -4.02 1.92
C PHE A 55 -0.22 -5.47 1.98
N PRO A 56 1.07 -5.78 1.80
CA PRO A 56 1.57 -7.13 1.96
C PRO A 56 1.35 -7.67 3.38
N SER A 57 1.62 -6.84 4.39
CA SER A 57 1.45 -7.20 5.79
C SER A 57 -0.02 -7.46 6.14
N LEU A 58 -0.95 -6.81 5.45
CA LEU A 58 -2.39 -7.01 5.64
C LEU A 58 -2.86 -8.40 5.19
N TYR A 59 -2.24 -8.96 4.14
CA TYR A 59 -2.67 -10.20 3.48
C TYR A 59 -1.71 -11.38 3.65
N THR A 60 -0.67 -11.24 4.47
CA THR A 60 0.30 -12.31 4.73
C THR A 60 0.35 -12.68 6.21
N SER A 61 0.73 -13.93 6.49
CA SER A 61 1.08 -14.43 7.82
C SER A 61 2.55 -14.82 7.92
N ALA A 62 3.06 -14.99 9.14
CA ALA A 62 4.42 -15.48 9.37
C ALA A 62 4.68 -16.83 8.67
N ALA A 63 3.67 -17.73 8.65
CA ALA A 63 3.76 -19.01 7.98
C ALA A 63 3.89 -18.87 6.44
N GLN A 64 3.10 -17.97 5.83
CA GLN A 64 3.16 -17.71 4.40
C GLN A 64 4.49 -17.05 3.99
N LEU A 65 4.99 -16.08 4.78
CA LEU A 65 6.29 -15.47 4.54
C LEU A 65 7.41 -16.50 4.61
N LYS A 66 7.38 -17.39 5.61
CA LYS A 66 8.33 -18.51 5.73
C LYS A 66 8.28 -19.46 4.54
N ALA A 67 7.08 -19.80 4.05
CA ALA A 67 6.91 -20.64 2.87
C ALA A 67 7.48 -20.00 1.59
N LEU A 68 7.50 -18.66 1.51
CA LEU A 68 8.12 -17.90 0.44
C LEU A 68 9.63 -17.66 0.63
N GLY A 69 10.23 -18.20 1.69
CA GLY A 69 11.65 -17.98 2.02
C GLY A 69 11.95 -16.55 2.47
N ILE A 70 10.96 -15.84 3.01
CA ILE A 70 11.08 -14.47 3.50
C ILE A 70 11.13 -14.52 5.03
N SER A 71 12.23 -14.06 5.61
CA SER A 71 12.31 -13.83 7.05
C SER A 71 11.44 -12.62 7.43
N GLY A 72 10.39 -12.87 8.21
CA GLY A 72 9.45 -11.87 8.68
C GLY A 72 9.46 -11.72 10.20
N ASP A 73 8.71 -10.74 10.68
CA ASP A 73 8.37 -10.59 12.08
C ASP A 73 7.30 -11.61 12.50
N SER A 74 7.06 -11.78 13.80
CA SER A 74 5.91 -12.58 14.27
C SER A 74 4.59 -11.94 13.85
N ASP A 75 3.50 -12.72 13.87
CA ASP A 75 2.18 -12.19 13.50
C ASP A 75 1.71 -11.08 14.46
N GLU A 76 2.07 -11.15 15.75
CA GLU A 76 1.79 -10.11 16.75
C GLU A 76 2.52 -8.81 16.42
N LYS A 77 3.82 -8.90 16.12
CA LYS A 77 4.63 -7.73 15.77
C LYS A 77 4.21 -7.13 14.43
N ARG A 78 3.83 -7.97 13.46
CA ARG A 78 3.25 -7.53 12.18
C ARG A 78 1.93 -6.79 12.40
N ARG A 79 1.04 -7.30 13.25
CA ARG A 79 -0.24 -6.63 13.59
C ARG A 79 0.01 -5.27 14.24
N ALA A 80 0.89 -5.19 15.23
CA ALA A 80 1.27 -3.93 15.86
C ALA A 80 1.84 -2.91 14.87
N ALA A 81 2.65 -3.37 13.90
CA ALA A 81 3.17 -2.50 12.84
C ALA A 81 2.06 -1.95 11.93
N ILE A 82 1.00 -2.72 11.67
CA ILE A 82 -0.17 -2.24 10.92
C ILE A 82 -0.94 -1.19 11.72
N ASP A 83 -1.13 -1.36 13.03
CA ASP A 83 -1.80 -0.36 13.87
C ASP A 83 -1.04 0.99 13.88
N VAL A 84 0.29 0.94 13.97
CA VAL A 84 1.15 2.12 13.83
C VAL A 84 1.03 2.72 12.43
N GLY A 85 1.00 1.88 11.39
CA GLY A 85 0.81 2.30 10.01
C GLY A 85 -0.52 3.00 9.75
N ILE A 86 -1.63 2.46 10.27
CA ILE A 86 -2.96 3.08 10.23
C ILE A 86 -2.90 4.45 10.92
N SER A 87 -2.30 4.52 12.11
CA SER A 87 -2.13 5.79 12.84
C SER A 87 -1.35 6.82 12.01
N ARG A 88 -0.29 6.38 11.31
CA ARG A 88 0.48 7.25 10.40
C ARG A 88 -0.36 7.75 9.22
N LEU A 89 -1.14 6.88 8.57
CA LEU A 89 -2.05 7.29 7.49
C LEU A 89 -3.03 8.37 7.97
N LEU A 90 -3.63 8.18 9.14
CA LEU A 90 -4.60 9.12 9.71
C LEU A 90 -4.00 10.49 10.05
N GLN A 91 -2.69 10.58 10.35
CA GLN A 91 -2.01 11.87 10.51
C GLN A 91 -1.94 12.70 9.22
N MET A 92 -2.12 12.05 8.06
CA MET A 92 -2.16 12.68 6.74
C MET A 92 -3.59 12.93 6.25
N GLN A 93 -4.61 12.58 7.06
CA GLN A 93 -6.00 12.90 6.76
C GLN A 93 -6.27 14.38 7.03
N LEU A 94 -6.83 15.06 6.03
CA LEU A 94 -7.24 16.45 6.07
C LEU A 94 -8.56 16.60 6.85
N GLU A 95 -8.84 17.81 7.33
CA GLU A 95 -10.07 18.11 8.06
C GLU A 95 -11.34 17.82 7.23
N ASN A 96 -11.24 18.00 5.91
CA ASN A 96 -12.29 17.75 4.92
C ASN A 96 -12.47 16.26 4.57
N GLY A 97 -11.69 15.36 5.17
CA GLY A 97 -11.75 13.91 4.98
C GLY A 97 -10.84 13.35 3.89
N GLY A 98 -10.27 14.19 3.04
CA GLY A 98 -9.25 13.80 2.06
C GLY A 98 -7.92 13.45 2.69
N PHE A 99 -6.94 13.05 1.89
CA PHE A 99 -5.58 12.81 2.35
C PHE A 99 -4.58 13.62 1.52
N ALA A 100 -3.53 14.09 2.18
CA ALA A 100 -2.38 14.75 1.58
C ALA A 100 -1.15 13.86 1.61
N LEU A 101 -0.12 14.19 0.82
CA LEU A 101 1.01 13.30 0.58
C LEU A 101 1.91 13.07 1.80
N TRP A 102 2.11 14.07 2.65
CA TRP A 102 3.13 14.05 3.71
C TRP A 102 2.58 14.36 5.11
N ASP A 103 1.66 15.31 5.17
CA ASP A 103 1.04 15.83 6.39
C ASP A 103 -0.30 16.47 6.03
N ARG A 104 -1.08 16.83 7.06
CA ARG A 104 -2.42 17.41 6.95
C ARG A 104 -2.47 18.87 6.46
N GLU A 105 -1.33 19.52 6.26
CA GLU A 105 -1.23 20.92 5.80
C GLU A 105 -0.97 21.00 4.29
N GLY A 106 -0.58 19.87 3.68
CA GLY A 106 -0.36 19.74 2.25
C GLY A 106 -1.63 19.78 1.39
N PRO A 107 -1.47 19.89 0.06
CA PRO A 107 -2.57 19.77 -0.87
C PRO A 107 -3.16 18.37 -0.84
N GLU A 108 -4.46 18.29 -1.09
CA GLU A 108 -5.16 17.02 -1.20
C GLU A 108 -4.73 16.23 -2.44
N GLU A 109 -4.50 14.94 -2.24
CA GLU A 109 -4.17 13.97 -3.29
C GLU A 109 -5.39 13.09 -3.56
N TYR A 110 -6.16 13.41 -4.61
CA TYR A 110 -7.48 12.80 -4.83
C TYR A 110 -7.44 11.29 -5.08
N TRP A 111 -6.52 10.84 -5.95
CA TRP A 111 -6.37 9.40 -6.22
C TRP A 111 -5.80 8.67 -5.01
N LEU A 112 -4.85 9.27 -4.29
CA LEU A 112 -4.28 8.68 -3.08
C LEU A 112 -5.25 8.69 -1.89
N THR A 113 -6.21 9.62 -1.86
CA THR A 113 -7.35 9.57 -0.92
C THR A 113 -8.14 8.29 -1.14
N ALA A 114 -8.47 7.94 -2.38
CA ALA A 114 -9.13 6.67 -2.69
C ALA A 114 -8.25 5.46 -2.35
N TYR A 115 -6.94 5.52 -2.62
CA TYR A 115 -6.00 4.45 -2.29
C TYR A 115 -5.87 4.21 -0.77
N ALA A 116 -5.71 5.27 0.02
CA ALA A 116 -5.64 5.20 1.47
C ALA A 116 -6.98 4.70 2.06
N MET A 117 -8.11 5.18 1.54
CA MET A 117 -9.42 4.67 1.95
C MET A 117 -9.63 3.20 1.60
N ASP A 118 -9.18 2.72 0.44
CA ASP A 118 -9.22 1.29 0.07
C ASP A 118 -8.44 0.46 1.11
N PHE A 119 -7.23 0.90 1.48
CA PHE A 119 -6.45 0.26 2.52
C PHE A 119 -7.18 0.24 3.88
N LEU A 120 -7.69 1.39 4.34
CA LEU A 120 -8.34 1.51 5.65
C LEU A 120 -9.62 0.68 5.75
N VAL A 121 -10.42 0.65 4.70
CA VAL A 121 -11.62 -0.21 4.62
C VAL A 121 -11.23 -1.69 4.69
N ARG A 122 -10.23 -2.12 3.91
CA ARG A 122 -9.74 -3.51 3.94
C ARG A 122 -9.10 -3.87 5.27
N ALA A 123 -8.42 -2.94 5.92
CA ALA A 123 -7.87 -3.14 7.26
C ALA A 123 -9.00 -3.38 8.27
N SER A 124 -10.07 -2.60 8.20
CA SER A 124 -11.27 -2.83 9.02
C SER A 124 -11.89 -4.20 8.74
N GLU A 125 -12.02 -4.61 7.47
CA GLU A 125 -12.50 -5.95 7.06
C GLU A 125 -11.63 -7.11 7.62
N GLN A 126 -10.33 -6.87 7.85
CA GLN A 126 -9.40 -7.85 8.45
C GLN A 126 -9.34 -7.76 9.99
N GLY A 127 -10.21 -6.95 10.60
CA GLY A 127 -10.34 -6.83 12.06
C GLY A 127 -9.37 -5.85 12.73
N TYR A 128 -8.72 -4.96 11.97
CA TYR A 128 -7.93 -3.87 12.54
C TYR A 128 -8.85 -2.70 12.94
N SER A 129 -8.50 -2.02 14.03
CA SER A 129 -9.28 -0.88 14.51
C SER A 129 -8.98 0.36 13.66
N VAL A 130 -10.01 0.87 12.98
CA VAL A 130 -9.96 2.15 12.27
C VAL A 130 -11.06 3.04 12.82
N PRO A 131 -10.77 4.29 13.23
CA PRO A 131 -11.79 5.20 13.75
C PRO A 131 -12.95 5.41 12.77
N VAL A 132 -14.18 5.15 13.22
CA VAL A 132 -15.40 5.27 12.39
C VAL A 132 -15.53 6.67 11.79
N ASN A 133 -15.21 7.71 12.56
CA ASN A 133 -15.24 9.09 12.07
C ASN A 133 -14.27 9.34 10.90
N ALA A 134 -13.09 8.72 10.92
CA ALA A 134 -12.11 8.84 9.83
C ALA A 134 -12.64 8.19 8.54
N ILE A 135 -13.25 7.01 8.64
CA ILE A 135 -13.92 6.32 7.52
C ILE A 135 -15.10 7.14 6.99
N ASN A 136 -15.94 7.67 7.87
CA ASN A 136 -17.11 8.47 7.45
C ASN A 136 -16.69 9.71 6.68
N LYS A 137 -15.75 10.50 7.21
CA LYS A 137 -15.20 11.68 6.52
C LYS A 137 -14.56 11.32 5.18
N GLY A 138 -13.80 10.24 5.13
CA GLY A 138 -13.21 9.74 3.88
C GLY A 138 -14.26 9.35 2.86
N ASN A 139 -15.32 8.64 3.28
CA ASN A 139 -16.43 8.27 2.40
C ASN A 139 -17.21 9.46 1.89
N GLU A 140 -17.49 10.46 2.74
CA GLU A 140 -18.07 11.73 2.32
C GLU A 140 -17.19 12.42 1.27
N ARG A 141 -15.86 12.39 1.45
CA ARG A 141 -14.93 12.94 0.46
C ARG A 141 -14.95 12.19 -0.86
N LEU A 142 -14.93 10.85 -0.83
CA LEU A 142 -15.05 10.02 -2.03
C LEU A 142 -16.37 10.25 -2.75
N LEU A 143 -17.49 10.43 -2.02
CA LEU A 143 -18.78 10.73 -2.61
C LEU A 143 -18.76 12.07 -3.34
N ARG A 144 -18.10 13.09 -2.76
CA ARG A 144 -17.89 14.38 -3.43
C ARG A 144 -17.08 14.27 -4.71
N TYR A 145 -16.12 13.35 -4.81
CA TYR A 145 -15.41 13.12 -6.08
C TYR A 145 -16.36 12.64 -7.18
N LEU A 146 -17.34 11.80 -6.85
CA LEU A 146 -18.34 11.31 -7.80
C LEU A 146 -19.33 12.39 -8.21
N GLN A 147 -19.80 13.19 -7.26
CA GLN A 147 -20.84 14.20 -7.48
C GLN A 147 -20.31 15.50 -8.10
N GLU A 148 -19.11 15.92 -7.72
CA GLU A 148 -18.54 17.23 -8.05
C GLU A 148 -17.08 17.11 -8.54
N PRO A 149 -16.82 16.45 -9.69
CA PRO A 149 -15.45 16.24 -10.18
C PRO A 149 -14.68 17.54 -10.47
N GLY A 150 -15.38 18.65 -10.67
CA GLY A 150 -14.78 19.97 -10.85
C GLY A 150 -13.97 20.46 -9.63
N LEU A 151 -14.24 19.93 -8.43
CA LEU A 151 -13.47 20.23 -7.22
C LEU A 151 -12.02 19.73 -7.29
N MET A 152 -11.73 18.76 -8.16
CA MET A 152 -10.40 18.16 -8.27
C MET A 152 -9.49 19.04 -9.12
N THR A 153 -8.56 19.71 -8.43
CA THR A 153 -7.51 20.54 -9.04
C THR A 153 -6.34 19.67 -9.49
N VAL A 154 -6.30 19.34 -10.78
CA VAL A 154 -5.21 18.53 -11.36
C VAL A 154 -4.09 19.46 -11.80
N ARG A 155 -2.94 19.40 -11.13
CA ARG A 155 -1.82 20.34 -11.32
C ARG A 155 -0.72 19.84 -12.27
N TYR A 156 -0.46 18.54 -12.25
CA TYR A 156 0.70 17.93 -12.92
C TYR A 156 0.32 16.84 -13.92
N SER A 157 -0.80 17.00 -14.63
CA SER A 157 -1.28 16.03 -15.63
C SER A 157 -1.54 16.73 -16.96
N ASP A 158 -1.11 16.07 -18.04
CA ASP A 158 -1.39 16.50 -19.41
C ASP A 158 -2.86 16.21 -19.81
N ASP A 159 -3.53 15.27 -19.11
CA ASP A 159 -4.95 14.98 -19.30
C ASP A 159 -5.71 15.04 -17.96
N ALA A 160 -6.17 16.24 -17.64
CA ALA A 160 -6.97 16.48 -16.44
C ALA A 160 -8.30 15.72 -16.43
N ARG A 161 -8.89 15.40 -17.60
CA ARG A 161 -10.15 14.63 -17.65
C ARG A 161 -9.89 13.18 -17.28
N ALA A 162 -8.85 12.57 -17.85
CA ALA A 162 -8.44 11.22 -17.50
C ALA A 162 -8.05 11.09 -16.02
N SER A 163 -7.31 12.06 -15.47
CA SER A 163 -6.94 12.05 -14.04
C SER A 163 -8.16 12.14 -13.12
N ARG A 164 -9.13 13.01 -13.42
CA ARG A 164 -10.38 13.09 -12.65
C ARG A 164 -11.18 11.80 -12.76
N PHE A 165 -11.31 11.26 -13.97
CA PHE A 165 -12.02 10.00 -14.19
C PHE A 165 -11.39 8.85 -13.41
N ALA A 166 -10.05 8.75 -13.37
CA ALA A 166 -9.35 7.73 -12.61
C ALA A 166 -9.62 7.83 -11.10
N ALA A 167 -9.60 9.05 -10.54
CA ALA A 167 -9.94 9.27 -9.13
C ALA A 167 -11.41 8.92 -8.84
N GLN A 168 -12.34 9.29 -9.73
CA GLN A 168 -13.76 8.93 -9.61
C GLN A 168 -13.98 7.42 -9.68
N ALA A 169 -13.39 6.75 -10.67
CA ALA A 169 -13.54 5.31 -10.83
C ALA A 169 -13.03 4.54 -9.61
N TYR A 170 -11.90 4.98 -9.03
CA TYR A 170 -11.39 4.34 -7.83
C TYR A 170 -12.24 4.65 -6.59
N ALA A 171 -12.69 5.90 -6.42
CA ALA A 171 -13.63 6.26 -5.36
C ALA A 171 -14.93 5.43 -5.43
N ALA A 172 -15.48 5.23 -6.62
CA ALA A 172 -16.66 4.40 -6.84
C ALA A 172 -16.42 2.94 -6.44
N LEU A 173 -15.26 2.37 -6.78
CA LEU A 173 -14.88 1.01 -6.37
C LEU A 173 -14.86 0.86 -4.84
N VAL A 174 -14.26 1.81 -4.13
CA VAL A 174 -14.14 1.77 -2.67
C VAL A 174 -15.51 1.93 -1.99
N LEU A 175 -16.36 2.82 -2.48
CA LEU A 175 -17.72 3.00 -1.95
C LEU A 175 -18.61 1.78 -2.22
N ALA A 176 -18.55 1.23 -3.44
CA ALA A 176 -19.35 0.06 -3.82
C ALA A 176 -18.99 -1.20 -3.01
N ARG A 177 -17.72 -1.35 -2.63
CA ARG A 177 -17.26 -2.44 -1.77
C ARG A 177 -17.95 -2.41 -0.40
N GLN A 178 -18.05 -1.24 0.22
CA GLN A 178 -18.60 -1.09 1.57
C GLN A 178 -20.10 -1.44 1.62
N GLN A 179 -20.85 -1.07 0.59
CA GLN A 179 -22.25 -1.48 0.44
C GLN A 179 -22.41 -2.99 0.23
N SER A 180 -21.47 -3.62 -0.48
CA SER A 180 -21.46 -5.07 -0.69
C SER A 180 -21.09 -5.84 0.57
N ALA A 181 -20.18 -5.30 1.39
CA ALA A 181 -19.80 -5.87 2.68
C ALA A 181 -20.95 -5.81 3.69
N ALA A 182 -21.64 -4.66 3.78
CA ALA A 182 -22.82 -4.50 4.64
C ALA A 182 -23.94 -5.50 4.30
N ARG A 183 -24.16 -5.78 3.00
CA ARG A 183 -25.16 -6.78 2.55
C ARG A 183 -24.78 -8.24 2.80
N ARG A 184 -23.52 -8.57 3.06
CA ARG A 184 -23.09 -9.96 3.37
C ARG A 184 -23.23 -10.32 4.85
N LEU A 185 -23.44 -9.31 5.70
CA LEU A 185 -23.57 -9.45 7.16
C LEU A 185 -25.04 -9.32 7.63
N ALA A 186 -25.97 -9.09 6.70
CA ALA A 186 -27.42 -9.04 6.91
C ALA A 186 -28.07 -10.27 6.28
#